data_AF-A0A522A908-F1
#
_entry.id   AF-A0A522A908-F1
#
_cell.length_a   1.000
_cell.length_b   1.000
_cell.length_c   1.000
_cell.angle_alpha   90.00
_cell.angle_beta   90.00
_cell.angle_gamma   90.00
#
_symmetry.space_group_name_H-M   'P 1'
#
loop_
_entity.id
_entity.type
_entity.pdbx_description
1 polymer ?
#
loop_
_entity_poly.entity_id
_entity_poly.type
_entity_poly.pdbx_seq_one_letter_code
_entity_poly.pdbx_strand_id
1 'polypeptide(L)'
;MDVTINHAGGQPTAPSSASAPLQGANTPTDVITDAKGRKLKLRELTLLEEQDLLVAMGLEHSNNALVLGRAFMAARIAEIDGAPVLVPTNHIDYRALLQRVGKDGLAAVLAATATPDAAAEGDVARAKN
;
A
#
# COMPACT_ATOMS: atom_id res chain seq x y z
N MET A 1 -26.05 47.55 -52.32
CA MET A 1 -24.75 46.98 -51.93
C MET A 1 -25.01 45.54 -51.55
N ASP A 2 -24.61 44.64 -52.44
CA ASP A 2 -24.60 43.19 -52.25
C ASP A 2 -23.56 42.82 -51.18
N VAL A 3 -23.87 41.85 -50.32
CA VAL A 3 -23.05 40.65 -50.07
C VAL A 3 -23.80 39.74 -49.10
N THR A 4 -24.22 38.60 -49.66
CA THR A 4 -24.60 37.37 -48.95
C THR A 4 -23.33 36.60 -48.59
N ILE A 5 -23.12 36.21 -47.32
CA ILE A 5 -22.35 35.00 -46.99
C ILE A 5 -22.99 34.25 -45.80
N ASN A 6 -23.47 33.04 -46.12
CA ASN A 6 -23.91 31.95 -45.25
C ASN A 6 -22.82 31.49 -44.27
N HIS A 7 -23.17 30.97 -43.09
CA HIS A 7 -23.03 29.53 -42.83
C HIS A 7 -23.63 29.10 -41.48
N ALA A 8 -24.44 28.04 -41.55
CA ALA A 8 -24.81 27.21 -40.42
C ALA A 8 -23.59 26.46 -39.85
N GLY A 9 -23.56 26.31 -38.52
CA GLY A 9 -22.68 25.42 -37.78
C GLY A 9 -23.10 25.52 -36.32
N GLY A 10 -23.96 24.64 -35.83
CA GLY A 10 -23.55 23.30 -35.45
C GLY A 10 -23.10 23.36 -33.99
N GLN A 11 -24.02 23.14 -33.05
CA GLN A 11 -23.60 22.66 -31.74
C GLN A 11 -23.03 21.26 -31.93
N PRO A 12 -21.88 20.98 -31.32
CA PRO A 12 -21.84 19.79 -30.49
C PRO A 12 -21.53 20.22 -29.06
N THR A 13 -22.47 19.92 -28.17
CA THR A 13 -22.20 19.71 -26.76
C THR A 13 -21.05 18.73 -26.64
N ALA A 14 -19.84 19.22 -26.39
CA ALA A 14 -18.74 18.37 -25.96
C ALA A 14 -19.16 17.77 -24.61
N PRO A 15 -19.24 16.42 -24.47
CA PRO A 15 -19.24 15.84 -23.14
C PRO A 15 -17.90 16.23 -22.52
N SER A 16 -17.98 16.83 -21.34
CA SER A 16 -16.84 16.95 -20.42
C SER A 16 -16.35 15.52 -20.14
N SER A 17 -15.42 15.04 -20.97
CA SER A 17 -14.71 13.80 -20.72
C SER A 17 -13.86 14.03 -19.48
N ALA A 18 -14.35 13.46 -18.39
CA ALA A 18 -13.73 13.39 -17.09
C ALA A 18 -12.21 13.25 -17.22
N SER A 19 -11.48 14.12 -16.53
CA SER A 19 -10.10 13.85 -16.17
C SER A 19 -10.08 12.53 -15.41
N ALA A 20 -9.75 11.44 -16.10
CA ALA A 20 -9.37 10.21 -15.43
C ALA A 20 -8.09 10.57 -14.65
N PRO A 21 -8.09 10.54 -13.30
CA PRO A 21 -6.82 10.52 -12.61
C PRO A 21 -6.08 9.30 -13.14
N LEU A 22 -4.83 9.49 -13.55
CA LEU A 22 -3.86 8.42 -13.74
C LEU A 22 -3.68 7.74 -12.38
N GLN A 23 -4.66 6.92 -12.00
CA GLN A 23 -4.53 5.95 -10.94
C GLN A 23 -3.53 4.94 -11.48
N GLY A 24 -2.28 5.06 -11.05
CA GLY A 24 -1.35 3.95 -11.06
C GLY A 24 -2.05 2.81 -10.35
N ALA A 25 -2.69 1.94 -11.13
CA ALA A 25 -3.48 0.83 -10.66
C ALA A 25 -2.53 -0.23 -10.13
N ASN A 26 -1.97 0.03 -8.96
CA ASN A 26 -1.37 -0.99 -8.15
C ASN A 26 -2.54 -1.78 -7.55
N THR A 27 -3.07 -2.68 -8.38
CA THR A 27 -4.24 -3.48 -8.06
C THR A 27 -3.88 -4.32 -6.84
N PRO A 28 -4.58 -4.20 -5.71
CA PRO A 28 -4.28 -5.02 -4.55
C PRO A 28 -4.56 -6.49 -4.91
N THR A 29 -3.49 -7.25 -5.12
CA THR A 29 -3.55 -8.60 -5.70
C THR A 29 -3.94 -9.65 -4.67
N ASP A 30 -3.89 -9.33 -3.37
CA ASP A 30 -4.16 -10.29 -2.30
C ASP A 30 -5.01 -9.67 -1.17
N VAL A 31 -6.09 -10.36 -0.79
CA VAL A 31 -6.97 -9.95 0.31
C VAL A 31 -6.85 -10.98 1.43
N ILE A 32 -6.27 -10.56 2.55
CA ILE A 32 -6.11 -11.42 3.73
C ILE A 32 -7.07 -10.99 4.83
N THR A 33 -7.32 -11.91 5.76
CA THR A 33 -8.14 -11.63 6.94
C THR A 33 -7.27 -11.68 8.19
N ASP A 34 -7.36 -10.63 8.98
CA ASP A 34 -6.68 -10.52 10.28
C ASP A 34 -7.37 -11.36 11.36
N ALA A 35 -6.69 -11.63 12.48
CA ALA A 35 -7.26 -12.31 13.65
C ALA A 35 -8.51 -11.63 14.22
N LYS A 36 -8.66 -10.32 13.99
CA LYS A 36 -9.84 -9.52 14.34
C LYS A 36 -10.99 -9.62 13.34
N GLY A 37 -10.86 -10.41 12.27
CA GLY A 37 -11.85 -10.52 11.19
C GLY A 37 -11.85 -9.35 10.20
N ARG A 38 -10.85 -8.46 10.27
CA ARG A 38 -10.71 -7.32 9.35
C ARG A 38 -10.13 -7.79 8.02
N LYS A 39 -10.67 -7.27 6.91
CA LYS A 39 -10.10 -7.51 5.57
C LYS A 39 -8.96 -6.54 5.32
N LEU A 40 -7.77 -7.07 5.04
CA LEU A 40 -6.59 -6.31 4.67
C LEU A 40 -6.29 -6.58 3.21
N LYS A 41 -6.24 -5.52 2.40
CA LYS A 41 -5.76 -5.64 1.02
C LYS A 41 -4.28 -5.33 0.97
N LEU A 42 -3.51 -6.22 0.36
CA LEU A 42 -2.07 -6.04 0.19
C LEU A 42 -1.76 -5.55 -1.21
N ARG A 43 -0.75 -4.70 -1.30
CA ARG A 43 -0.13 -4.27 -2.55
C ARG A 43 1.39 -4.25 -2.40
N GLU A 44 2.07 -4.27 -3.53
CA GLU A 44 3.50 -4.00 -3.57
C GLU A 44 3.75 -2.51 -3.35
N LEU A 45 4.87 -2.13 -2.75
CA LEU A 45 5.25 -0.72 -2.65
C LEU A 45 6.09 -0.35 -3.87
N THR A 46 5.91 0.87 -4.38
CA THR A 46 6.84 1.42 -5.36
C THR A 46 8.11 1.91 -4.67
N LEU A 47 9.24 1.97 -5.39
CA LEU A 47 10.51 2.46 -4.84
C LEU A 47 10.40 3.86 -4.21
N LEU A 48 9.54 4.72 -4.76
CA LEU A 48 9.30 6.05 -4.21
C LEU A 48 8.58 5.99 -2.85
N GLU A 49 7.58 5.11 -2.73
CA GLU A 49 6.86 4.89 -1.47
C GLU A 49 7.75 4.24 -0.41
N GLU A 50 8.69 3.38 -0.81
CA GLU A 50 9.69 2.81 0.09
C GLU A 50 10.65 3.87 0.62
N GLN A 51 11.12 4.78 -0.25
CA GLN A 51 11.96 5.90 0.14
C GLN A 51 11.22 6.88 1.06
N ASP A 52 9.98 7.21 0.74
CA ASP A 52 9.13 8.10 1.51
C ASP A 52 8.85 7.54 2.92
N LEU A 53 8.60 6.23 3.03
CA LEU A 53 8.49 5.53 4.30
C LEU A 53 9.80 5.62 5.12
N LEU A 54 10.96 5.47 4.48
CA LEU A 54 12.26 5.57 5.14
C LEU A 54 12.48 6.98 5.73
N VAL A 55 12.11 8.02 4.97
CA VAL A 55 12.14 9.41 5.43
C VAL A 55 11.15 9.63 6.57
N ALA A 56 9.94 9.08 6.46
CA ALA A 56 8.89 9.18 7.47
C ALA A 56 9.29 8.55 8.81
N MET A 57 10.02 7.44 8.80
CA MET A 57 10.55 6.81 10.02
C MET A 57 11.72 7.56 10.64
N GLY A 58 12.54 8.23 9.82
CA GLY A 58 13.79 8.84 10.26
C GLY A 58 14.91 7.84 10.51
N LEU A 59 16.14 8.37 10.67
CA LEU A 59 17.37 7.57 10.76
C LEU A 59 17.42 6.67 12.00
N GLU A 60 16.84 7.10 13.13
CA GLU A 60 16.86 6.35 14.38
C GLU A 60 16.08 5.03 14.29
N HIS A 61 14.92 5.05 13.63
CA HIS A 61 14.08 3.87 13.46
C HIS A 61 14.53 3.01 12.26
N SER A 62 15.09 3.63 11.22
CA SER A 62 15.58 2.93 10.03
C SER A 62 16.84 2.10 10.28
N ASN A 63 17.67 2.45 11.28
CA ASN A 63 18.84 1.65 11.67
C ASN A 63 18.49 0.32 12.36
N ASN A 64 17.23 0.12 12.74
CA ASN A 64 16.77 -1.13 13.34
C ASN A 64 16.06 -1.98 12.29
N ALA A 65 16.74 -3.02 11.79
CA ALA A 65 16.23 -3.91 10.75
C ALA A 65 14.87 -4.54 11.10
N LEU A 66 14.63 -4.83 12.39
CA LEU A 66 13.33 -5.36 12.84
C LEU A 66 12.23 -4.31 12.73
N VAL A 67 12.50 -3.05 13.11
CA VAL A 67 11.53 -1.95 13.01
C VAL A 67 11.25 -1.62 11.54
N LEU A 68 12.31 -1.57 10.73
CA LEU A 68 12.26 -1.31 9.30
C LEU A 68 11.42 -2.37 8.56
N GLY A 69 11.68 -3.65 8.79
CA GLY A 69 10.92 -4.74 8.19
C GLY A 69 9.43 -4.69 8.57
N ARG A 70 9.13 -4.35 9.83
CA ARG A 70 7.75 -4.16 10.29
C ARG A 70 7.06 -2.98 9.62
N ALA A 71 7.78 -1.88 9.40
CA ALA A 71 7.24 -0.71 8.71
C ALA A 71 6.90 -1.02 7.25
N PHE A 72 7.78 -1.72 6.53
CA PHE A 72 7.52 -2.14 5.16
C PHE A 72 6.32 -3.08 5.06
N MET A 73 6.22 -4.06 5.96
CA MET A 73 5.04 -4.94 6.01
C MET A 73 3.74 -4.16 6.29
N ALA A 74 3.78 -3.18 7.19
CA ALA A 74 2.61 -2.34 7.47
C ALA A 74 2.24 -1.44 6.28
N ALA A 75 3.22 -0.88 5.57
CA ALA A 75 2.99 0.01 4.43
C ALA A 75 2.48 -0.72 3.18
N ARG A 76 2.72 -2.03 3.07
CA ARG A 76 2.13 -2.89 2.03
C ARG A 76 0.61 -3.03 2.14
N ILE A 77 0.01 -2.67 3.27
CA ILE A 77 -1.44 -2.70 3.46
C ILE A 77 -2.05 -1.49 2.73
N ALA A 78 -2.77 -1.76 1.64
CA ALA A 78 -3.46 -0.77 0.82
C ALA A 78 -4.81 -0.34 1.41
N GLU A 79 -5.54 -1.28 2.02
CA GLU A 79 -6.86 -1.04 2.58
C GLU A 79 -7.09 -1.88 3.83
N ILE A 80 -7.79 -1.30 4.81
CA ILE A 80 -8.24 -1.98 6.03
C ILE A 80 -9.76 -1.80 6.10
N ASP A 81 -10.50 -2.90 6.02
CA ASP A 81 -11.98 -2.92 6.07
C ASP A 81 -12.64 -2.03 5.00
N GLY A 82 -12.04 -1.97 3.81
CA GLY A 82 -12.51 -1.13 2.70
C GLY A 82 -12.20 0.36 2.86
N ALA A 83 -11.52 0.77 3.94
CA ALA A 83 -11.00 2.12 4.07
C ALA A 83 -9.55 2.17 3.59
N PRO A 84 -9.21 3.03 2.61
CA PRO A 84 -7.88 3.12 2.06
C PRO A 84 -6.85 3.54 3.11
N VAL A 85 -5.64 3.05 2.93
CA VAL A 85 -4.47 3.36 3.73
C VAL A 85 -3.46 4.01 2.80
N LEU A 86 -3.03 5.22 3.18
CA LEU A 86 -2.00 5.95 2.47
C LEU A 86 -0.63 5.58 3.00
N VAL A 87 0.37 5.63 2.13
CA VAL A 87 1.77 5.49 2.55
C VAL A 87 2.14 6.71 3.38
N PRO A 88 2.77 6.49 4.55
CA PRO A 88 3.12 7.58 5.43
C PRO A 88 4.28 8.39 4.86
N THR A 89 4.07 9.70 4.74
CA THR A 89 5.05 10.68 4.24
C THR A 89 5.83 11.37 5.36
N ASN A 90 5.41 11.16 6.61
CA ASN A 90 6.03 11.75 7.78
C ASN A 90 5.85 10.85 9.02
N HIS A 91 6.55 11.21 10.09
CA HIS A 91 6.59 10.42 11.32
C HIS A 91 5.23 10.32 12.04
N ILE A 92 4.35 11.32 11.89
CA ILE A 92 3.00 11.28 12.48
C ILE A 92 2.17 10.22 11.76
N ASP A 93 2.18 10.24 10.42
CA ASP A 93 1.48 9.27 9.59
C ASP A 93 1.98 7.85 9.84
N TYR A 94 3.30 7.67 10.00
CA TYR A 94 3.88 6.37 10.34
C TYR A 94 3.32 5.80 11.65
N ARG A 95 3.25 6.63 12.70
CA ARG A 95 2.69 6.20 14.00
C ARG A 95 1.20 5.92 13.90
N ALA A 96 0.47 6.71 13.14
CA ALA A 96 -0.96 6.49 12.89
C ALA A 96 -1.21 5.18 12.13
N LEU A 97 -0.37 4.87 11.12
CA LEU A 97 -0.39 3.61 10.39
C LEU A 97 -0.17 2.42 11.35
N LEU A 98 0.88 2.47 12.16
CA LEU A 98 1.18 1.40 13.12
C LEU A 98 0.05 1.18 14.14
N GLN A 99 -0.56 2.26 14.64
CA GLN A 99 -1.72 2.19 15.52
C GLN A 99 -2.91 1.51 14.84
N ARG A 100 -3.18 1.87 13.58
CA ARG A 100 -4.32 1.35 12.82
C ARG A 100 -4.16 -0.12 12.42
N VAL A 101 -2.97 -0.51 11.97
CA VAL A 101 -2.64 -1.90 11.62
C VAL A 101 -2.62 -2.76 12.87
N GLY A 102 -1.92 -2.31 13.91
CA GLY A 102 -1.74 -3.03 15.15
C GLY A 102 -0.91 -4.31 14.99
N LYS A 103 -0.80 -5.07 16.08
CA LYS A 103 -0.03 -6.32 16.10
C LYS A 103 -0.68 -7.42 15.26
N ASP A 104 -2.01 -7.52 15.34
CA ASP A 104 -2.77 -8.55 14.62
C ASP A 104 -2.58 -8.40 13.11
N GLY A 105 -2.80 -7.18 12.57
CA GLY A 105 -2.70 -6.96 11.13
C GLY A 105 -1.29 -7.21 10.60
N LEU A 106 -0.27 -6.88 11.38
CA LEU A 106 1.12 -7.17 11.03
C LEU A 106 1.43 -8.67 11.05
N ALA A 107 0.87 -9.42 12.01
CA ALA A 107 1.00 -10.87 12.06
C ALA A 107 0.30 -11.55 10.88
N ALA A 108 -0.86 -11.04 10.46
CA ALA A 108 -1.57 -11.52 9.29
C ALA A 108 -0.75 -11.33 8.00
N VAL A 109 -0.14 -10.14 7.82
CA VAL A 109 0.78 -9.88 6.70
C VAL A 109 1.99 -10.81 6.76
N LEU A 110 2.60 -10.96 7.94
CA LEU A 110 3.75 -11.84 8.11
C LEU A 110 3.41 -13.28 7.71
N ALA A 111 2.27 -13.81 8.17
CA ALA A 111 1.80 -15.14 7.82
C ALA A 111 1.51 -15.31 6.32
N ALA A 112 1.00 -14.27 5.66
CA ALA A 112 0.75 -14.28 4.22
C ALA A 112 2.04 -14.20 3.39
N THR A 113 3.04 -13.46 3.87
CA THR A 113 4.34 -13.27 3.18
C THR A 113 5.38 -14.32 3.54
N ALA A 114 5.15 -15.12 4.59
CA ALA A 114 6.00 -16.25 4.94
C ALA A 114 5.88 -17.30 3.84
N THR A 115 6.83 -17.28 2.90
CA THR A 115 7.08 -18.40 2.00
C THR A 115 7.26 -19.66 2.86
N PRO A 116 6.60 -20.80 2.54
CA PRO A 116 6.67 -22.03 3.33
C PRO A 116 8.07 -22.70 3.38
N ASP A 117 9.12 -22.02 2.90
CA ASP A 117 10.48 -22.53 2.78
C ASP A 117 11.41 -22.13 3.95
N ALA A 118 10.90 -21.44 4.98
CA ALA A 118 11.68 -21.04 6.16
C ALA A 118 11.34 -21.82 7.45
N ALA A 119 10.58 -22.92 7.34
CA ALA A 119 10.19 -23.76 8.48
C ALA A 119 11.00 -25.08 8.60
N ALA A 120 12.10 -25.24 7.85
CA ALA A 120 12.88 -26.48 7.81
C ALA A 120 14.26 -26.44 8.51
N GLU A 121 14.65 -25.33 9.15
CA GLU A 121 15.93 -25.26 9.87
C GLU A 121 15.73 -24.78 11.31
N GLY A 122 15.26 -25.69 12.17
CA GLY A 122 15.11 -25.41 13.60
C GLY A 122 14.96 -26.61 14.52
N ASP A 123 14.94 -27.85 14.01
CA ASP A 123 14.75 -29.06 14.83
C ASP A 123 15.72 -30.21 14.45
N VAL A 124 17.03 -29.91 14.31
CA VAL A 124 18.09 -30.96 14.24
C VAL A 124 19.35 -30.54 14.98
N ALA A 125 19.23 -30.07 16.23
CA ALA A 125 20.42 -29.82 17.06
C ALA A 125 20.25 -30.19 18.55
N ARG A 126 19.36 -31.15 18.86
CA ARG A 126 19.29 -31.75 20.20
C ARG A 126 19.18 -33.27 20.19
N ALA A 127 20.04 -33.93 19.42
CA ALA A 127 20.33 -35.34 19.62
C ALA A 127 21.80 -35.63 19.27
N LYS A 128 22.57 -36.03 20.29
CA LYS A 128 23.99 -36.50 20.31
C LYS A 128 25.10 -35.44 20.35
N ASN A 129 25.46 -35.06 21.58
CA ASN A 129 26.80 -35.34 22.14
C ASN A 129 26.69 -35.41 23.67
#